data_AF-A0A7C1WP65-F1
#
_entry.id   AF-A0A7C1WP65-F1
#
_cell.length_a   1.000
_cell.length_b   1.000
_cell.length_c   1.000
_cell.angle_alpha   90.00
_cell.angle_beta   90.00
_cell.angle_gamma   90.00
#
_symmetry.space_group_name_H-M   'P 1'
#
loop_
_entity.id
_entity.type
_entity.pdbx_description
1 polymer ?
#
loop_
_entity_poly.entity_id
_entity_poly.type
_entity_poly.pdbx_seq_one_letter_code
_entity_poly.pdbx_strand_id
1 'polypeptide(L)'
;IYRETESEARREWVEQFMSVLPCPECRGTRLKPEALAVKIAGRNIAELTSMSVKEALRFFDELRLSPKEQAVAREVIKEIRRRLGFMQQVGLDYLTLDRTTESLGGGEAQRVRLATQIGSGLTGVVYILDEPSIGLHQRDNRKLLSTLKGLRDLGNTVIVVEHDEETIREADWVIDLGPGAGAQGGRVVVQGRPEDLMACPESLTGAYLAGRRRIEVPKERRQPQRGFLRIEGCRENNLKNIDVEIPLGLLVCVTGVSGSGKSTLVNDILYRALARHFYNSLEKPGAHKRIVGLEKIDKVINIDQSPIGRTPRSNPATYTGAFGPIRELFARTKEARRRGYKPGRFSFNVRGGRCEACAGDGIIRVEMHFLPDDYVTCDVCKGRRYNRETLEVKYRGRNISEVLAMSIDEAYDFFLNIPAVERKLKLLKDVGLGYVQLGQPAPTLSGGEAQRIKLARELSKIGTGRTLYLLDEPTTGLHFEDVRLLLGVLNRLVERGNTVVVIEHNLEVIKCADWLIDLGPEGGDEGGQIVCTGPPEQVAVCPESWTGRFLKPILQV
;
A
#
# COMPACT_ATOMS: atom_id res chain seq x y z
N ILE A 1 -34.47 13.22 -0.10
CA ILE A 1 -33.27 13.78 0.56
C ILE A 1 -32.04 13.79 -0.34
N TYR A 2 -31.41 12.65 -0.69
CA TYR A 2 -30.17 12.64 -1.50
C TYR A 2 -30.30 13.37 -2.85
N ARG A 3 -31.38 13.10 -3.60
CA ARG A 3 -31.65 13.76 -4.90
C ARG A 3 -32.17 15.19 -4.80
N GLU A 4 -32.66 15.60 -3.63
CA GLU A 4 -33.34 16.89 -3.42
C GLU A 4 -32.44 17.93 -2.76
N THR A 5 -31.30 17.53 -2.21
CA THR A 5 -30.39 18.45 -1.54
C THR A 5 -29.39 19.05 -2.53
N GLU A 6 -29.22 20.37 -2.46
CA GLU A 6 -28.18 21.11 -3.20
C GLU A 6 -26.84 21.14 -2.48
N SER A 7 -26.78 20.70 -1.22
CA SER A 7 -25.56 20.68 -0.41
C SER A 7 -24.79 19.39 -0.63
N GLU A 8 -23.56 19.49 -1.14
CA GLU A 8 -22.64 18.35 -1.27
C GLU A 8 -22.38 17.66 0.07
N ALA A 9 -22.10 18.42 1.13
CA ALA A 9 -21.88 17.85 2.47
C ALA A 9 -23.07 17.02 2.96
N ARG A 10 -24.30 17.42 2.60
CA ARG A 10 -25.50 16.65 2.93
C ARG A 10 -25.65 15.41 2.07
N ARG A 11 -25.24 15.45 0.79
CA ARG A 11 -25.18 14.26 -0.08
C ARG A 11 -24.20 13.24 0.46
N GLU A 12 -22.97 13.66 0.74
CA GLU A 12 -21.92 12.81 1.33
C GLU A 12 -22.37 12.18 2.65
N TRP A 13 -23.07 12.94 3.50
CA TRP A 13 -23.61 12.41 4.75
C TRP A 13 -24.69 11.34 4.52
N VAL A 14 -25.59 11.53 3.55
CA VAL A 14 -26.62 10.53 3.23
C VAL A 14 -26.01 9.29 2.57
N GLU A 15 -24.99 9.46 1.71
CA GLU A 15 -24.29 8.37 1.03
C GLU A 15 -23.72 7.33 2.01
N GLN A 16 -23.30 7.76 3.21
CA GLN A 16 -22.81 6.85 4.26
C GLN A 16 -23.84 5.81 4.73
N PHE A 17 -25.13 6.05 4.48
CA PHE A 17 -26.22 5.13 4.78
C PHE A 17 -26.76 4.41 3.54
N MET A 18 -26.21 4.70 2.36
CA MET A 18 -26.62 4.10 1.10
C MET A 18 -25.71 2.92 0.73
N SER A 19 -26.22 2.05 -0.13
CA SER A 19 -25.42 1.00 -0.75
C SER A 19 -25.64 1.03 -2.24
N VAL A 20 -24.59 0.73 -3.00
CA VAL A 20 -24.68 0.58 -4.44
C VAL A 20 -25.32 -0.76 -4.72
N LEU A 21 -26.46 -0.74 -5.41
CA LEU A 21 -27.16 -1.94 -5.87
C LEU A 21 -27.21 -1.95 -7.40
N PRO A 22 -27.20 -3.12 -8.03
CA PRO A 22 -27.44 -3.22 -9.47
C PRO A 22 -28.76 -2.54 -9.83
N CYS A 23 -28.72 -1.69 -10.87
CA CYS A 23 -29.92 -1.01 -11.37
C CYS A 23 -31.00 -2.05 -11.73
N PRO A 24 -32.26 -1.92 -11.29
CA PRO A 24 -33.29 -2.91 -11.58
C PRO A 24 -33.65 -3.01 -13.07
N GLU A 25 -33.48 -1.93 -13.84
CA GLU A 25 -33.81 -1.90 -15.27
C GLU A 25 -32.76 -2.62 -16.11
N CYS A 26 -31.49 -2.18 -16.03
CA CYS A 26 -30.41 -2.78 -16.81
C CYS A 26 -29.70 -3.93 -16.09
N ARG A 27 -30.09 -4.26 -14.85
CA ARG A 27 -29.47 -5.29 -14.00
C ARG A 27 -27.96 -5.14 -13.85
N GLY A 28 -27.47 -3.89 -13.87
CA GLY A 28 -26.04 -3.57 -13.76
C GLY A 28 -25.27 -3.58 -15.09
N THR A 29 -25.87 -3.95 -16.21
CA THR A 29 -25.22 -3.97 -17.54
C THR A 29 -24.96 -2.58 -18.14
N ARG A 30 -25.56 -1.53 -17.57
CA ARG A 30 -25.41 -0.11 -17.95
C ARG A 30 -25.92 0.27 -19.35
N LEU A 31 -26.49 -0.69 -20.10
CA LEU A 31 -26.93 -0.49 -21.48
C LEU A 31 -28.44 -0.67 -21.63
N LYS A 32 -28.98 -0.07 -22.69
CA LYS A 32 -30.39 -0.22 -23.07
C LYS A 32 -30.67 -1.63 -23.62
N PRO A 33 -31.91 -2.14 -23.51
CA PRO A 33 -32.27 -3.46 -24.02
C PRO A 33 -31.95 -3.68 -25.51
N GLU A 34 -32.08 -2.64 -26.35
CA GLU A 34 -31.80 -2.73 -27.79
C GLU A 34 -30.30 -2.96 -28.06
N ALA A 35 -29.41 -2.38 -27.24
CA ALA A 35 -27.98 -2.62 -27.34
C ALA A 35 -27.61 -4.04 -26.87
N LEU A 36 -28.29 -4.57 -25.86
CA LEU A 36 -28.09 -5.94 -25.35
C LEU A 36 -28.69 -7.02 -26.27
N ALA A 37 -29.58 -6.65 -27.18
CA ALA A 37 -30.13 -7.56 -28.19
C ALA A 37 -29.11 -7.91 -29.28
N VAL A 38 -28.08 -7.07 -29.48
CA VAL A 38 -26.99 -7.31 -30.44
C VAL A 38 -26.04 -8.35 -29.86
N LYS A 39 -25.79 -9.43 -30.62
CA LYS A 39 -24.99 -10.57 -30.17
C LYS A 39 -23.90 -10.94 -31.17
N ILE A 40 -22.75 -11.34 -30.64
CA ILE A 40 -21.64 -11.97 -31.36
C ILE A 40 -21.51 -13.40 -30.84
N ALA A 41 -21.65 -14.39 -31.73
CA ALA A 41 -21.65 -15.82 -31.36
C ALA A 41 -22.56 -16.15 -30.16
N GLY A 42 -23.76 -15.53 -30.12
CA GLY A 42 -24.76 -15.76 -29.07
C GLY A 42 -24.56 -14.96 -27.78
N ARG A 43 -23.48 -14.17 -27.66
CA ARG A 43 -23.19 -13.33 -26.50
C ARG A 43 -23.38 -11.85 -26.79
N ASN A 44 -24.04 -11.11 -25.89
CA ASN A 44 -24.13 -9.66 -25.99
C ASN A 44 -22.89 -8.96 -25.40
N ILE A 45 -22.78 -7.64 -25.60
CA ILE A 45 -21.61 -6.87 -25.14
C ILE A 45 -21.42 -6.93 -23.62
N ALA A 46 -22.50 -6.93 -22.82
CA ALA A 46 -22.40 -6.97 -21.37
C ALA A 46 -21.91 -8.34 -20.88
N GLU A 47 -22.40 -9.42 -21.49
CA GLU A 47 -21.94 -10.80 -21.23
C GLU A 47 -20.47 -10.99 -21.61
N LEU A 48 -20.00 -10.33 -22.67
CA LEU A 48 -18.59 -10.34 -23.05
C LEU A 48 -17.73 -9.53 -22.07
N THR A 49 -18.22 -8.37 -21.60
CA THR A 49 -17.47 -7.55 -20.65
C THR A 49 -17.43 -8.12 -19.23
N SER A 50 -18.42 -8.96 -18.86
CA SER A 50 -18.41 -9.65 -17.58
C SER A 50 -17.46 -10.84 -17.52
N MET A 51 -16.90 -11.27 -18.67
CA MET A 51 -15.89 -12.32 -18.70
C MET A 51 -14.57 -11.82 -18.12
N SER A 52 -13.83 -12.73 -17.49
CA SER A 52 -12.43 -12.50 -17.18
C SER A 52 -11.62 -12.29 -18.48
N VAL A 53 -10.49 -11.59 -18.40
CA VAL A 53 -9.56 -11.42 -19.54
C VAL A 53 -9.18 -12.78 -20.14
N LYS A 54 -8.97 -13.80 -19.30
CA LYS A 54 -8.67 -15.18 -19.73
C LYS A 54 -9.80 -15.78 -20.57
N GLU A 55 -11.04 -15.67 -20.09
CA GLU A 55 -12.22 -16.19 -20.80
C GLU A 55 -12.52 -15.40 -22.08
N ALA A 56 -12.40 -14.07 -22.03
CA ALA A 56 -12.59 -13.21 -23.19
C ALA A 56 -11.56 -13.53 -24.29
N LEU A 57 -10.29 -13.73 -23.92
CA LEU A 57 -9.24 -14.10 -24.88
C LEU A 57 -9.57 -15.44 -25.55
N ARG A 58 -9.95 -16.44 -24.74
CA ARG A 58 -10.38 -17.76 -25.24
C ARG A 58 -11.59 -17.64 -26.17
N PHE A 59 -12.59 -16.85 -25.80
CA PHE A 59 -13.77 -16.60 -26.63
C PHE A 59 -13.37 -16.04 -28.00
N PHE A 60 -12.50 -15.03 -28.03
CA PHE A 60 -12.06 -14.45 -29.29
C PHE A 60 -11.16 -15.38 -30.09
N ASP A 61 -10.36 -16.25 -29.48
CA ASP A 61 -9.54 -17.24 -30.19
C ASP A 61 -10.38 -18.33 -30.84
N GLU A 62 -11.42 -18.80 -30.16
CA GLU A 62 -12.34 -19.84 -30.64
C GLU A 62 -13.47 -19.28 -31.52
N LEU A 63 -13.58 -17.95 -31.66
CA LEU A 63 -14.64 -17.27 -32.42
C LEU A 63 -14.60 -17.66 -33.90
N ARG A 64 -15.70 -18.27 -34.37
CA ARG A 64 -15.90 -18.62 -35.78
C ARG A 64 -16.84 -17.61 -36.43
N LEU A 65 -16.35 -16.97 -37.49
CA LEU A 65 -17.08 -15.99 -38.29
C LEU A 65 -17.26 -16.49 -39.72
N SER A 66 -18.34 -16.05 -40.37
CA SER A 66 -18.51 -16.24 -41.81
C SER A 66 -17.40 -15.49 -42.58
N PRO A 67 -17.10 -15.87 -43.84
CA PRO A 67 -16.08 -15.18 -44.64
C PRO A 67 -16.32 -13.67 -44.77
N LYS A 68 -17.58 -13.24 -44.82
CA LYS A 68 -17.97 -11.82 -44.91
C LYS A 68 -17.71 -11.07 -43.60
N GLU A 69 -18.07 -11.66 -42.46
CA GLU A 69 -17.82 -11.06 -41.14
C GLU A 69 -16.32 -11.00 -40.85
N GLN A 70 -15.59 -12.07 -41.19
CA GLN A 70 -14.13 -12.13 -41.03
C GLN A 70 -13.44 -11.00 -41.81
N ALA A 71 -13.90 -10.70 -43.03
CA ALA A 71 -13.32 -9.62 -43.84
C ALA A 71 -13.42 -8.24 -43.18
N VAL A 72 -14.47 -7.98 -42.39
CA VAL A 72 -14.68 -6.69 -41.70
C VAL A 72 -14.03 -6.69 -40.32
N ALA A 73 -14.15 -7.78 -39.57
CA ALA A 73 -13.77 -7.84 -38.16
C ALA A 73 -12.30 -8.24 -37.91
N ARG A 74 -11.56 -8.72 -38.93
CA ARG A 74 -10.20 -9.27 -38.77
C ARG A 74 -9.26 -8.36 -37.98
N GLU A 75 -9.13 -7.09 -38.37
CA GLU A 75 -8.19 -6.17 -37.71
C GLU A 75 -8.66 -5.79 -36.30
N VAL A 76 -9.98 -5.67 -36.08
CA VAL A 76 -10.56 -5.39 -34.76
C VAL A 76 -10.32 -6.57 -33.80
N ILE A 77 -10.58 -7.80 -34.25
CA ILE A 77 -10.36 -9.02 -33.44
C ILE A 77 -8.88 -9.20 -33.15
N LYS A 78 -8.01 -8.95 -34.14
CA LYS A 78 -6.56 -8.97 -33.96
C LYS A 78 -6.14 -7.98 -32.87
N GLU A 79 -6.68 -6.77 -32.86
CA GLU A 79 -6.38 -5.76 -31.84
C GLU A 79 -6.94 -6.14 -30.46
N ILE A 80 -8.16 -6.70 -30.39
CA ILE A 80 -8.74 -7.18 -29.14
C ILE A 80 -7.87 -8.28 -28.52
N ARG A 81 -7.54 -9.33 -29.30
CA ARG A 81 -6.67 -10.43 -28.84
C ARG A 81 -5.32 -9.91 -28.38
N ARG A 82 -4.75 -8.95 -29.11
CA ARG A 82 -3.47 -8.32 -28.76
C ARG A 82 -3.55 -7.61 -27.40
N ARG A 83 -4.58 -6.80 -27.15
CA ARG A 83 -4.78 -6.09 -25.86
C ARG A 83 -5.07 -7.02 -24.70
N LEU A 84 -5.94 -8.02 -24.89
CA LEU A 84 -6.21 -9.04 -23.88
C LEU A 84 -4.96 -9.85 -23.55
N GLY A 85 -4.15 -10.17 -24.57
CA GLY A 85 -2.84 -10.81 -24.41
C GLY A 85 -1.89 -9.99 -23.54
N PHE A 86 -1.82 -8.67 -23.74
CA PHE A 86 -0.99 -7.81 -22.87
C PHE A 86 -1.48 -7.80 -21.42
N MET A 87 -2.80 -7.74 -21.19
CA MET A 87 -3.35 -7.85 -19.84
C MET A 87 -2.99 -9.19 -19.17
N GLN A 88 -3.02 -10.29 -19.92
CA GLN A 88 -2.58 -11.60 -19.43
C GLN A 88 -1.07 -11.65 -19.14
N GLN A 89 -0.24 -11.04 -19.99
CA GLN A 89 1.22 -10.98 -19.80
C GLN A 89 1.61 -10.24 -18.51
N VAL A 90 0.86 -9.20 -18.14
CA VAL A 90 1.06 -8.49 -16.86
C VAL A 90 0.32 -9.14 -15.68
N GLY A 91 -0.20 -10.36 -15.83
CA GLY A 91 -0.83 -11.12 -14.73
C GLY A 91 -2.18 -10.56 -14.26
N LEU A 92 -2.96 -9.97 -15.16
CA LEU A 92 -4.31 -9.45 -14.90
C LEU A 92 -5.40 -10.30 -15.57
N ASP A 93 -5.11 -11.56 -15.86
CA ASP A 93 -6.00 -12.46 -16.61
C ASP A 93 -7.29 -12.80 -15.84
N TYR A 94 -7.28 -12.65 -14.52
CA TYR A 94 -8.42 -12.88 -13.64
C TYR A 94 -9.41 -11.70 -13.56
N LEU A 95 -9.03 -10.50 -14.05
CA LEU A 95 -9.91 -9.34 -14.03
C LEU A 95 -11.03 -9.48 -15.05
N THR A 96 -12.26 -9.12 -14.67
CA THR A 96 -13.33 -8.90 -15.64
C THR A 96 -13.18 -7.54 -16.32
N LEU A 97 -13.63 -7.43 -17.58
CA LEU A 97 -13.49 -6.20 -18.36
C LEU A 97 -14.43 -5.07 -17.86
N ASP A 98 -15.47 -5.43 -17.13
CA ASP A 98 -16.44 -4.50 -16.52
C ASP A 98 -16.08 -4.07 -15.09
N ARG A 99 -14.97 -4.58 -14.53
CA ARG A 99 -14.49 -4.21 -13.19
C ARG A 99 -14.20 -2.71 -13.14
N THR A 100 -14.71 -2.04 -12.10
CA THR A 100 -14.52 -0.59 -11.95
C THR A 100 -13.08 -0.28 -11.55
N THR A 101 -12.53 0.78 -12.13
CA THR A 101 -11.16 1.26 -11.85
C THR A 101 -10.95 1.62 -10.39
N GLU A 102 -11.99 2.11 -9.70
CA GLU A 102 -11.96 2.43 -8.25
C GLU A 102 -11.78 1.19 -7.36
N SER A 103 -12.17 0.01 -7.85
CA SER A 103 -12.05 -1.25 -7.09
C SER A 103 -10.71 -1.96 -7.32
N LEU A 104 -9.84 -1.42 -8.18
CA LEU A 104 -8.53 -1.99 -8.47
C LEU A 104 -7.54 -1.62 -7.36
N GLY A 105 -6.72 -2.59 -6.95
CA GLY A 105 -5.54 -2.31 -6.13
C GLY A 105 -4.55 -1.42 -6.88
N GLY A 106 -3.65 -0.73 -6.15
CA GLY A 106 -2.65 0.16 -6.74
C GLY A 106 -1.79 -0.54 -7.81
N GLY A 107 -1.29 -1.74 -7.51
CA GLY A 107 -0.53 -2.56 -8.47
C GLY A 107 -1.39 -3.04 -9.65
N GLU A 108 -2.67 -3.36 -9.45
CA GLU A 108 -3.58 -3.72 -10.55
C GLU A 108 -3.76 -2.54 -11.52
N ALA A 109 -4.05 -1.34 -11.00
CA ALA A 109 -4.22 -0.13 -11.81
C ALA A 109 -2.94 0.24 -12.58
N GLN A 110 -1.77 0.12 -11.94
CA GLN A 110 -0.49 0.33 -12.57
C GLN A 110 -0.24 -0.65 -13.72
N ARG A 111 -0.53 -1.94 -13.52
CA ARG A 111 -0.37 -2.96 -14.56
C ARG A 111 -1.36 -2.81 -15.71
N VAL A 112 -2.59 -2.34 -15.46
CA VAL A 112 -3.53 -1.96 -16.54
C VAL A 112 -2.93 -0.83 -17.39
N ARG A 113 -2.33 0.18 -16.75
CA ARG A 113 -1.63 1.26 -17.46
C ARG A 113 -0.45 0.73 -18.27
N LEU A 114 0.36 -0.16 -17.70
CA LEU A 114 1.48 -0.80 -18.39
C LEU A 114 1.03 -1.58 -19.63
N ALA A 115 0.01 -2.43 -19.50
CA ALA A 115 -0.58 -3.16 -20.62
C ALA A 115 -1.07 -2.21 -21.74
N THR A 116 -1.66 -1.08 -21.36
CA THR A 116 -2.09 -0.03 -22.31
C THR A 116 -0.89 0.59 -23.04
N GLN A 117 0.20 0.87 -22.33
CA GLN A 117 1.41 1.43 -22.92
C GLN A 117 2.10 0.46 -23.88
N ILE A 118 2.20 -0.82 -23.54
CA ILE A 118 2.76 -1.85 -24.43
C ILE A 118 1.92 -1.93 -25.72
N GLY A 119 0.59 -1.84 -25.60
CA GLY A 119 -0.30 -1.86 -26.76
C GLY A 119 -0.18 -0.67 -27.71
N SER A 120 0.39 0.45 -27.26
CA SER A 120 0.65 1.61 -28.12
C SER A 120 1.74 1.36 -29.15
N GLY A 121 2.65 0.41 -28.89
CA GLY A 121 3.73 0.05 -29.82
C GLY A 121 4.72 1.19 -30.09
N LEU A 122 4.87 2.13 -29.16
CA LEU A 122 5.80 3.25 -29.30
C LEU A 122 7.26 2.78 -29.24
N THR A 123 8.13 3.50 -29.96
CA THR A 123 9.57 3.28 -30.02
C THR A 123 10.31 4.60 -29.76
N GLY A 124 11.53 4.55 -29.22
CA GLY A 124 12.28 5.76 -28.85
C GLY A 124 11.73 6.49 -27.63
N VAL A 125 10.94 5.82 -26.79
CA VAL A 125 10.35 6.36 -25.56
C VAL A 125 11.20 5.97 -24.35
N VAL A 126 11.28 6.87 -23.36
CA VAL A 126 11.81 6.56 -22.03
C VAL A 126 10.63 6.27 -21.09
N TYR A 127 10.50 5.01 -20.69
CA TYR A 127 9.52 4.58 -19.70
C TYR A 127 10.15 4.62 -18.32
N ILE A 128 9.54 5.36 -17.39
CA ILE A 128 9.93 5.39 -15.98
C ILE A 128 8.82 4.70 -15.19
N LEU A 129 9.14 3.55 -14.60
CA LEU A 129 8.22 2.75 -13.80
C LEU A 129 8.64 2.79 -12.34
N ASP A 130 7.65 2.97 -11.48
CA ASP A 130 7.82 3.01 -10.03
C ASP A 130 7.28 1.71 -9.43
N GLU A 131 8.15 0.76 -9.12
CA GLU A 131 7.84 -0.54 -8.51
C GLU A 131 6.70 -1.34 -9.18
N PRO A 132 6.86 -1.76 -10.46
CA PRO A 132 5.82 -2.50 -11.15
C PRO A 132 5.51 -3.89 -10.57
N SER A 133 6.37 -4.42 -9.68
CA SER A 133 6.16 -5.70 -8.98
C SER A 133 5.18 -5.62 -7.80
N ILE A 134 4.68 -4.41 -7.43
CA ILE A 134 3.74 -4.22 -6.31
C ILE A 134 2.50 -5.12 -6.43
N GLY A 135 2.16 -5.80 -5.34
CA GLY A 135 0.99 -6.69 -5.26
C GLY A 135 1.03 -7.85 -6.25
N LEU A 136 2.22 -8.20 -6.74
CA LEU A 136 2.45 -9.31 -7.64
C LEU A 136 3.09 -10.47 -6.87
N HIS A 137 2.59 -11.69 -7.09
CA HIS A 137 3.21 -12.89 -6.56
C HIS A 137 4.49 -13.22 -7.35
N GLN A 138 5.51 -13.82 -6.70
CA GLN A 138 6.81 -14.14 -7.32
C GLN A 138 6.69 -14.96 -8.61
N ARG A 139 5.69 -15.83 -8.68
CA ARG A 139 5.33 -16.57 -9.88
C ARG A 139 5.11 -15.68 -11.10
N ASP A 140 4.38 -14.58 -10.94
CA ASP A 140 3.96 -13.71 -12.03
C ASP A 140 5.00 -12.61 -12.32
N ASN A 141 5.95 -12.39 -11.40
CA ASN A 141 7.07 -11.47 -11.57
C ASN A 141 7.90 -11.74 -12.83
N ARG A 142 8.16 -13.01 -13.14
CA ARG A 142 8.86 -13.38 -14.39
C ARG A 142 8.12 -12.94 -15.65
N LYS A 143 6.79 -12.98 -15.65
CA LYS A 143 5.99 -12.54 -16.79
C LYS A 143 6.12 -11.02 -16.96
N LEU A 144 6.06 -10.27 -15.86
CA LEU A 144 6.32 -8.84 -15.85
C LEU A 144 7.72 -8.53 -16.40
N LEU A 145 8.77 -9.21 -15.91
CA LEU A 145 10.14 -9.01 -16.38
C LEU A 145 10.29 -9.29 -17.87
N SER A 146 9.69 -10.38 -18.38
CA SER A 146 9.71 -10.68 -19.81
C SER A 146 9.03 -9.58 -20.63
N THR A 147 7.98 -8.96 -20.09
CA THR A 147 7.24 -7.88 -20.70
C THR A 147 8.07 -6.58 -20.73
N LEU A 148 8.76 -6.26 -19.64
CA LEU A 148 9.65 -5.09 -19.57
C LEU A 148 10.84 -5.23 -20.53
N LYS A 149 11.43 -6.43 -20.63
CA LYS A 149 12.47 -6.74 -21.63
C LYS A 149 11.93 -6.59 -23.05
N GLY A 150 10.72 -7.08 -23.32
CA GLY A 150 10.06 -6.86 -24.61
C GLY A 150 9.87 -5.38 -24.94
N LEU A 151 9.47 -4.56 -23.96
CA LEU A 151 9.31 -3.12 -24.13
C LEU A 151 10.65 -2.43 -24.47
N ARG A 152 11.73 -2.83 -23.80
CA ARG A 152 13.11 -2.41 -24.10
C ARG A 152 13.52 -2.82 -25.51
N ASP A 153 13.31 -4.08 -25.88
CA ASP A 153 13.74 -4.67 -27.15
C ASP A 153 13.02 -4.08 -28.37
N LEU A 154 11.86 -3.43 -28.17
CA LEU A 154 11.20 -2.60 -29.19
C LEU A 154 11.98 -1.31 -29.54
N GLY A 155 13.09 -1.02 -28.85
CA GLY A 155 13.89 0.20 -29.04
C GLY A 155 13.52 1.32 -28.07
N ASN A 156 13.07 0.97 -26.87
CA ASN A 156 12.78 1.91 -25.79
C ASN A 156 13.82 1.82 -24.68
N THR A 157 13.91 2.87 -23.86
CA THR A 157 14.64 2.83 -22.59
C THR A 157 13.65 2.60 -21.46
N VAL A 158 13.91 1.60 -20.61
CA VAL A 158 13.04 1.26 -19.47
C VAL A 158 13.82 1.48 -18.20
N ILE A 159 13.45 2.50 -17.43
CA ILE A 159 14.00 2.82 -16.12
C ILE A 159 12.99 2.35 -15.08
N VAL A 160 13.43 1.48 -14.16
CA VAL A 160 12.58 0.89 -13.14
C VAL A 160 13.16 1.22 -11.77
N VAL A 161 12.36 1.82 -10.90
CA VAL A 161 12.65 1.89 -9.46
C VAL A 161 12.10 0.61 -8.85
N GLU A 162 12.95 -0.21 -8.24
CA GLU A 162 12.57 -1.52 -7.70
C GLU A 162 13.38 -1.90 -6.47
N HIS A 163 12.78 -2.80 -5.69
CA HIS A 163 13.39 -3.43 -4.53
C HIS A 163 13.36 -4.96 -4.62
N ASP A 164 12.67 -5.53 -5.61
CA ASP A 164 12.63 -6.98 -5.85
C ASP A 164 13.99 -7.54 -6.32
N GLU A 165 14.43 -8.62 -5.67
CA GLU A 165 15.72 -9.25 -5.94
C GLU A 165 15.81 -9.82 -7.35
N GLU A 166 14.76 -10.49 -7.86
CA GLU A 166 14.76 -11.10 -9.19
C GLU A 166 14.87 -10.01 -10.27
N THR A 167 14.17 -8.89 -10.08
CA THR A 167 14.22 -7.74 -10.99
C THR A 167 15.60 -7.10 -11.03
N ILE A 168 16.23 -6.87 -9.87
CA ILE A 168 17.57 -6.25 -9.82
C ILE A 168 18.61 -7.17 -10.48
N ARG A 169 18.52 -8.49 -10.27
CA ARG A 169 19.45 -9.46 -10.88
C ARG A 169 19.31 -9.57 -12.40
N GLU A 170 18.11 -9.37 -12.92
CA GLU A 170 17.80 -9.48 -14.35
C GLU A 170 17.99 -8.16 -15.13
N ALA A 171 18.35 -7.07 -14.43
CA ALA A 171 18.56 -5.76 -15.04
C ALA A 171 19.86 -5.71 -15.85
N ASP A 172 19.84 -5.01 -17.00
CA ASP A 172 21.04 -4.80 -17.82
C ASP A 172 22.04 -3.85 -17.14
N TRP A 173 21.52 -2.91 -16.35
CA TRP A 173 22.26 -1.88 -15.64
C TRP A 173 21.52 -1.49 -14.38
N VAL A 174 22.23 -1.32 -13.27
CA VAL A 174 21.69 -0.93 -11.97
C VAL A 174 22.39 0.34 -11.49
N ILE A 175 21.61 1.24 -10.90
CA ILE A 175 22.09 2.45 -10.22
C ILE A 175 21.60 2.37 -8.78
N ASP A 176 22.53 2.18 -7.84
CA ASP A 176 22.21 2.13 -6.42
C ASP A 176 22.39 3.52 -5.78
N LEU A 177 21.35 3.99 -5.11
CA LEU A 177 21.32 5.28 -4.43
C LEU A 177 21.45 5.07 -2.92
N GLY A 178 22.29 5.88 -2.27
CA GLY A 178 22.53 5.72 -0.83
C GLY A 178 23.64 6.63 -0.32
N PRO A 179 24.41 6.19 0.69
CA PRO A 179 24.32 4.91 1.42
C PRO A 179 23.17 4.81 2.43
N GLY A 180 22.47 5.91 2.72
CA GLY A 180 21.30 5.94 3.59
C GLY A 180 20.17 6.81 3.01
N ALA A 181 19.15 7.09 3.81
CA ALA A 181 18.03 7.96 3.42
C ALA A 181 18.22 9.42 3.86
N GLY A 182 17.46 10.34 3.24
CA GLY A 182 17.52 11.78 3.51
C GLY A 182 18.90 12.38 3.35
N ALA A 183 19.40 13.07 4.38
CA ALA A 183 20.70 13.76 4.33
C ALA A 183 21.90 12.82 4.15
N GLN A 184 21.74 11.53 4.44
CA GLN A 184 22.75 10.50 4.23
C GLN A 184 22.64 9.82 2.85
N GLY A 185 21.65 10.21 2.05
CA GLY A 185 21.39 9.68 0.72
C GLY A 185 21.71 10.66 -0.41
N GLY A 186 21.06 10.45 -1.57
CA GLY A 186 21.15 11.33 -2.72
C GLY A 186 22.48 11.23 -3.50
N ARG A 187 23.23 10.14 -3.30
CA ARG A 187 24.48 9.86 -4.01
C ARG A 187 24.36 8.52 -4.73
N VAL A 188 24.99 8.44 -5.90
CA VAL A 188 25.19 7.16 -6.60
C VAL A 188 26.30 6.42 -5.86
N VAL A 189 25.96 5.31 -5.19
CA VAL A 189 26.91 4.47 -4.47
C VAL A 189 27.68 3.60 -5.46
N VAL A 190 26.94 2.98 -6.38
CA VAL A 190 27.51 2.19 -7.48
C VAL A 190 26.57 2.24 -8.68
N GLN A 191 27.16 2.23 -9.87
CA GLN A 191 26.45 2.09 -11.13
C GLN A 191 27.21 1.10 -12.01
N GLY A 192 26.49 0.14 -12.59
CA GLY A 192 27.13 -0.96 -13.33
C GLY A 192 26.17 -2.10 -13.58
N ARG A 193 26.72 -3.28 -13.81
CA ARG A 193 25.94 -4.52 -13.88
C ARG A 193 25.56 -5.00 -12.47
N PRO A 194 24.56 -5.90 -12.33
CA PRO A 194 24.20 -6.47 -11.04
C PRO A 194 25.38 -7.11 -10.28
N GLU A 195 26.39 -7.63 -10.98
CA GLU A 195 27.61 -8.17 -10.37
C GLU A 195 28.46 -7.08 -9.69
N ASP A 196 28.57 -5.90 -10.29
CA ASP A 196 29.31 -4.76 -9.74
C ASP A 196 28.65 -4.28 -8.43
N LEU A 197 27.32 -4.29 -8.41
CA LEU A 197 26.51 -3.99 -7.22
C LEU A 197 26.84 -4.96 -6.07
N MET A 198 26.82 -6.26 -6.35
CA MET A 198 27.11 -7.30 -5.35
C MET A 198 28.55 -7.25 -4.83
N ALA A 199 29.51 -6.84 -5.66
CA ALA A 199 30.91 -6.68 -5.28
C ALA A 199 31.16 -5.43 -4.42
N CYS A 200 30.35 -4.37 -4.60
CA CYS A 200 30.51 -3.10 -3.89
C CYS A 200 30.29 -3.24 -2.37
N PRO A 201 31.29 -2.96 -1.50
CA PRO A 201 31.12 -3.03 -0.04
C PRO A 201 30.25 -1.92 0.56
N GLU A 202 30.17 -0.77 -0.10
CA GLU A 202 29.38 0.39 0.37
C GLU A 202 27.89 0.25 0.02
N SER A 203 27.55 -0.56 -0.97
CA SER A 203 26.17 -0.80 -1.37
C SER A 203 25.45 -1.67 -0.34
N LEU A 204 24.44 -1.08 0.31
CA LEU A 204 23.56 -1.82 1.21
C LEU A 204 22.74 -2.86 0.45
N THR A 205 22.22 -2.49 -0.72
CA THR A 205 21.51 -3.38 -1.65
C THR A 205 22.40 -4.56 -2.05
N GLY A 206 23.63 -4.26 -2.47
CA GLY A 206 24.65 -5.26 -2.81
C GLY A 206 25.03 -6.16 -1.64
N ALA A 207 24.97 -5.68 -0.39
CA ALA A 207 25.19 -6.51 0.79
C ALA A 207 24.09 -7.56 0.98
N TYR A 208 22.83 -7.23 0.70
CA TYR A 208 21.71 -8.18 0.74
C TYR A 208 21.78 -9.18 -0.42
N LEU A 209 21.99 -8.71 -1.65
CA LEU A 209 22.08 -9.57 -2.84
C LEU A 209 23.28 -10.53 -2.80
N ALA A 210 24.40 -10.12 -2.21
CA ALA A 210 25.57 -10.98 -2.00
C ALA A 210 25.44 -11.90 -0.78
N GLY A 211 24.35 -11.81 0.01
CA GLY A 211 24.15 -12.57 1.25
C GLY A 211 25.05 -12.16 2.42
N ARG A 212 25.78 -11.03 2.32
CA ARG A 212 26.57 -10.45 3.41
C ARG A 212 25.67 -9.89 4.52
N ARG A 213 24.47 -9.44 4.16
CA ARG A 213 23.35 -9.17 5.07
C ARG A 213 22.16 -10.03 4.65
N ARG A 214 21.34 -10.42 5.63
CA ARG A 214 20.13 -11.21 5.41
C ARG A 214 19.15 -11.02 6.56
N ILE A 215 17.87 -11.19 6.27
CA ILE A 215 16.84 -11.31 7.31
C ILE A 215 16.82 -12.80 7.71
N GLU A 216 17.27 -13.07 8.93
CA GLU A 216 17.37 -14.42 9.45
C GLU A 216 15.99 -15.04 9.70
N VAL A 217 15.83 -16.32 9.37
CA VAL A 217 14.63 -17.08 9.71
C VAL A 217 14.59 -17.25 11.23
N PRO A 218 13.44 -17.02 11.90
CA PRO A 218 13.31 -17.28 13.33
C PRO A 218 13.66 -18.74 13.67
N LYS A 219 14.55 -18.93 14.65
CA LYS A 219 14.98 -20.29 15.08
C LYS A 219 13.83 -21.10 15.68
N GLU A 220 12.92 -20.42 16.36
CA GLU A 220 11.73 -21.00 16.97
C GLU A 220 10.53 -20.13 16.59
N ARG A 221 9.41 -20.78 16.23
CA ARG A 221 8.14 -20.11 15.93
C ARG A 221 7.24 -20.10 17.16
N ARG A 222 6.55 -18.99 17.37
CA ARG A 222 5.60 -18.86 18.48
C ARG A 222 4.42 -19.81 18.24
N GLN A 223 3.98 -20.47 19.31
CA GLN A 223 2.87 -21.43 19.25
C GLN A 223 1.53 -20.76 19.57
N PRO A 224 0.41 -21.21 18.98
CA PRO A 224 -0.92 -20.61 19.16
C PRO A 224 -1.50 -20.90 20.56
N GLN A 225 -1.03 -20.16 21.58
CA GLN A 225 -1.44 -20.37 22.98
C GLN A 225 -2.78 -19.70 23.34
N ARG A 226 -3.20 -18.68 22.57
CA ARG A 226 -4.41 -17.89 22.88
C ARG A 226 -5.66 -18.35 22.11
N GLY A 227 -5.57 -19.52 21.48
CA GLY A 227 -6.61 -20.05 20.61
C GLY A 227 -6.79 -19.25 19.32
N PHE A 228 -7.94 -19.45 18.67
CA PHE A 228 -8.20 -18.94 17.32
C PHE A 228 -9.38 -17.96 17.29
N LEU A 229 -9.34 -17.05 16.32
CA LEU A 229 -10.47 -16.31 15.78
C LEU A 229 -10.92 -17.04 14.51
N ARG A 230 -12.18 -17.47 14.44
CA ARG A 230 -12.71 -18.24 13.30
C ARG A 230 -13.70 -17.42 12.50
N ILE A 231 -13.51 -17.37 11.19
CA ILE A 231 -14.39 -16.68 10.25
C ILE A 231 -15.08 -17.77 9.44
N GLU A 232 -16.39 -17.92 9.61
CA GLU A 232 -17.14 -19.01 8.98
C GLU A 232 -17.91 -18.53 7.74
N GLY A 233 -17.95 -19.37 6.70
CA GLY A 233 -18.77 -19.24 5.50
C GLY A 233 -18.46 -18.00 4.67
N CYS A 234 -17.17 -17.66 4.50
CA CYS A 234 -16.70 -16.52 3.72
C CYS A 234 -17.01 -16.73 2.23
N ARG A 235 -17.87 -15.87 1.66
CA ARG A 235 -18.42 -16.04 0.30
C ARG A 235 -18.56 -14.73 -0.47
N GLU A 236 -17.84 -13.69 -0.04
CA GLU A 236 -17.75 -12.43 -0.77
C GLU A 236 -16.83 -12.58 -1.99
N ASN A 237 -17.17 -11.91 -3.10
CA ASN A 237 -16.46 -11.99 -4.37
C ASN A 237 -16.21 -13.44 -4.81
N ASN A 238 -14.95 -13.83 -4.99
CA ASN A 238 -14.57 -15.16 -5.47
C ASN A 238 -14.38 -16.20 -4.34
N LEU A 239 -14.54 -15.84 -3.06
CA LEU A 239 -14.36 -16.79 -1.95
C LEU A 239 -15.41 -17.92 -1.99
N LYS A 240 -14.95 -19.17 -1.89
CA LYS A 240 -15.77 -20.36 -2.13
C LYS A 240 -16.42 -20.91 -0.85
N ASN A 241 -17.09 -20.05 -0.08
CA ASN A 241 -17.73 -20.39 1.20
C ASN A 241 -16.74 -21.07 2.18
N ILE A 242 -15.59 -20.44 2.40
CA ILE A 242 -14.49 -20.99 3.21
C ILE A 242 -14.62 -20.65 4.69
N ASP A 243 -14.12 -21.54 5.54
CA ASP A 243 -13.94 -21.33 6.98
C ASP A 243 -12.45 -21.13 7.28
N VAL A 244 -12.09 -20.00 7.91
CA VAL A 244 -10.68 -19.62 8.16
C VAL A 244 -10.44 -19.51 9.66
N GLU A 245 -9.34 -20.09 10.16
CA GLU A 245 -8.88 -19.95 11.55
C GLU A 245 -7.61 -19.08 11.62
N ILE A 246 -7.67 -17.99 12.38
CA ILE A 246 -6.54 -17.10 12.64
C ILE A 246 -6.06 -17.32 14.08
N PRO A 247 -4.85 -17.85 14.30
CA PRO A 247 -4.31 -18.00 15.64
C PRO A 247 -4.00 -16.64 16.27
N LEU A 248 -4.37 -16.47 17.54
CA LEU A 248 -4.17 -15.23 18.28
C LEU A 248 -2.82 -15.21 19.02
N GLY A 249 -2.23 -14.03 19.11
CA GLY A 249 -0.94 -13.79 19.75
C GLY A 249 0.27 -14.12 18.87
N LEU A 250 0.08 -14.23 17.55
CA LEU A 250 1.08 -14.60 16.56
C LEU A 250 1.25 -13.52 15.49
N LEU A 251 2.38 -13.58 14.75
CA LEU A 251 2.52 -12.96 13.45
C LEU A 251 1.95 -13.90 12.38
N VAL A 252 0.78 -13.58 11.86
CA VAL A 252 0.05 -14.36 10.85
C VAL A 252 0.19 -13.67 9.50
N CYS A 253 0.60 -14.40 8.46
CA CYS A 253 0.60 -13.90 7.09
C CYS A 253 -0.48 -14.58 6.25
N VAL A 254 -1.26 -13.79 5.52
CA VAL A 254 -2.20 -14.26 4.50
C VAL A 254 -1.51 -14.11 3.14
N THR A 255 -1.25 -15.24 2.49
CA THR A 255 -0.46 -15.35 1.26
C THR A 255 -1.30 -15.88 0.10
N GLY A 256 -0.69 -15.98 -1.08
CA GLY A 256 -1.34 -16.50 -2.29
C GLY A 256 -1.25 -15.56 -3.47
N VAL A 257 -1.59 -16.05 -4.66
CA VAL A 257 -1.46 -15.28 -5.92
C VAL A 257 -2.39 -14.06 -5.98
N SER A 258 -2.10 -13.11 -6.87
CA SER A 258 -2.97 -11.94 -7.09
C SER A 258 -4.36 -12.41 -7.55
N GLY A 259 -5.42 -11.80 -6.99
CA GLY A 259 -6.79 -12.23 -7.25
C GLY A 259 -7.28 -13.46 -6.46
N SER A 260 -6.48 -14.06 -5.57
CA SER A 260 -6.90 -15.25 -4.80
C SER A 260 -7.96 -14.97 -3.71
N GLY A 261 -8.21 -13.70 -3.37
CA GLY A 261 -9.21 -13.29 -2.38
C GLY A 261 -8.65 -12.78 -1.04
N LYS A 262 -7.32 -12.54 -0.93
CA LYS A 262 -6.65 -12.06 0.30
C LYS A 262 -7.29 -10.79 0.90
N SER A 263 -7.38 -9.72 0.12
CA SER A 263 -7.98 -8.46 0.56
C SER A 263 -9.48 -8.60 0.85
N THR A 264 -10.20 -9.45 0.11
CA THR A 264 -11.60 -9.74 0.41
C THR A 264 -11.78 -10.43 1.76
N LEU A 265 -10.92 -11.39 2.09
CA LEU A 265 -10.95 -12.07 3.38
C LEU A 265 -10.59 -11.11 4.54
N VAL A 266 -9.47 -10.40 4.43
CA VAL A 266 -8.91 -9.61 5.54
C VAL A 266 -9.58 -8.23 5.68
N ASN A 267 -9.79 -7.51 4.57
CA ASN A 267 -10.32 -6.15 4.63
C ASN A 267 -11.86 -6.15 4.52
N ASP A 268 -12.42 -6.77 3.48
CA ASP A 268 -13.86 -6.66 3.21
C ASP A 268 -14.71 -7.46 4.22
N ILE A 269 -14.22 -8.63 4.66
CA ILE A 269 -14.91 -9.47 5.64
C ILE A 269 -14.40 -9.19 7.05
N LEU A 270 -13.15 -9.55 7.36
CA LEU A 270 -12.64 -9.55 8.74
C LEU A 270 -12.60 -8.15 9.35
N TYR A 271 -11.91 -7.19 8.72
CA TYR A 271 -11.80 -5.83 9.25
C TYR A 271 -13.17 -5.18 9.40
N ARG A 272 -14.00 -5.17 8.35
CA ARG A 272 -15.32 -4.52 8.41
C ARG A 272 -16.24 -5.14 9.45
N ALA A 273 -16.26 -6.46 9.59
CA ALA A 273 -17.07 -7.12 10.61
C ALA A 273 -16.61 -6.78 12.03
N LEU A 274 -15.29 -6.75 12.27
CA LEU A 274 -14.72 -6.36 13.56
C LEU A 274 -14.90 -4.86 13.84
N ALA A 275 -14.74 -4.00 12.84
CA ALA A 275 -14.95 -2.56 12.97
C ALA A 275 -16.42 -2.24 13.27
N ARG A 276 -17.36 -2.99 12.68
CA ARG A 276 -18.77 -2.92 13.04
C ARG A 276 -19.01 -3.35 14.49
N HIS A 277 -18.37 -4.42 14.94
CA HIS A 277 -18.52 -4.94 16.30
C HIS A 277 -17.91 -4.01 17.37
N PHE A 278 -16.68 -3.50 17.17
CA PHE A 278 -15.96 -2.71 18.16
C PHE A 278 -16.20 -1.20 18.07
N TYR A 279 -16.55 -0.67 16.90
CA TYR A 279 -16.67 0.78 16.65
C TYR A 279 -18.01 1.23 16.09
N ASN A 280 -18.98 0.32 15.96
CA ASN A 280 -20.27 0.61 15.31
C ASN A 280 -20.10 1.20 13.90
N SER A 281 -19.09 0.73 13.16
CA SER A 281 -18.89 1.14 11.76
C SER A 281 -20.13 0.85 10.92
N LEU A 282 -20.53 1.83 10.11
CA LEU A 282 -21.66 1.72 9.19
C LEU A 282 -21.31 0.86 7.96
N GLU A 283 -20.02 0.70 7.65
CA GLU A 283 -19.56 -0.10 6.52
C GLU A 283 -20.11 -1.53 6.60
N LYS A 284 -20.64 -2.02 5.48
CA LYS A 284 -21.19 -3.37 5.38
C LYS A 284 -20.04 -4.38 5.19
N PRO A 285 -19.88 -5.36 6.08
CA PRO A 285 -18.95 -6.46 5.86
C PRO A 285 -19.39 -7.29 4.66
N GLY A 286 -18.41 -7.86 3.96
CA GLY A 286 -18.64 -8.86 2.91
C GLY A 286 -19.43 -10.06 3.43
N ALA A 287 -20.03 -10.82 2.53
CA ALA A 287 -20.83 -11.99 2.81
C ALA A 287 -20.03 -13.06 3.56
N HIS A 288 -20.42 -13.29 4.81
CA HIS A 288 -19.92 -14.34 5.69
C HIS A 288 -21.05 -14.89 6.55
N LYS A 289 -20.84 -16.00 7.26
CA LYS A 289 -21.84 -16.60 8.16
C LYS A 289 -21.76 -15.98 9.56
N ARG A 290 -20.59 -16.03 10.19
CA ARG A 290 -20.32 -15.45 11.53
C ARG A 290 -18.82 -15.42 11.83
N ILE A 291 -18.44 -14.69 12.87
CA ILE A 291 -17.09 -14.71 13.46
C ILE A 291 -17.18 -15.22 14.90
N VAL A 292 -16.32 -16.18 15.25
CA VAL A 292 -16.25 -16.83 16.57
C VAL A 292 -14.91 -16.50 17.23
N GLY A 293 -14.91 -16.29 18.55
CA GLY A 293 -13.69 -15.91 19.30
C GLY A 293 -13.52 -14.39 19.46
N LEU A 294 -14.58 -13.60 19.23
CA LEU A 294 -14.56 -12.14 19.38
C LEU A 294 -14.20 -11.70 20.79
N GLU A 295 -14.58 -12.48 21.81
CA GLU A 295 -14.30 -12.22 23.23
C GLU A 295 -12.81 -12.25 23.59
N LYS A 296 -11.96 -12.77 22.70
CA LYS A 296 -10.51 -12.91 22.91
C LYS A 296 -9.73 -11.67 22.48
N ILE A 297 -10.35 -10.78 21.72
CA ILE A 297 -9.79 -9.52 21.26
C ILE A 297 -10.66 -8.34 21.74
N ASP A 298 -10.07 -7.19 21.96
CA ASP A 298 -10.81 -6.00 22.43
C ASP A 298 -10.86 -4.87 21.40
N LYS A 299 -10.03 -4.98 20.35
CA LYS A 299 -9.80 -3.91 19.40
C LYS A 299 -9.25 -4.45 18.09
N VAL A 300 -9.65 -3.86 16.97
CA VAL A 300 -9.05 -4.10 15.64
C VAL A 300 -8.45 -2.80 15.09
N ILE A 301 -7.25 -2.86 14.52
CA ILE A 301 -6.59 -1.70 13.93
C ILE A 301 -6.14 -2.07 12.53
N ASN A 302 -6.73 -1.43 11.53
CA ASN A 302 -6.26 -1.52 10.15
C ASN A 302 -5.19 -0.44 9.90
N ILE A 303 -4.04 -0.86 9.39
CA ILE A 303 -2.91 0.00 9.04
C ILE A 303 -2.65 -0.19 7.54
N ASP A 304 -3.41 0.56 6.76
CA ASP A 304 -3.34 0.63 5.31
C ASP A 304 -2.29 1.65 4.83
N GLN A 305 -2.01 1.65 3.52
CA GLN A 305 -1.11 2.59 2.86
C GLN A 305 -1.76 3.95 2.55
N SER A 306 -3.01 4.17 2.96
CA SER A 306 -3.67 5.46 2.73
C SER A 306 -2.87 6.61 3.36
N PRO A 307 -2.84 7.80 2.75
CA PRO A 307 -2.10 8.94 3.30
C PRO A 307 -2.53 9.24 4.75
N ILE A 308 -1.58 9.57 5.63
CA ILE A 308 -1.89 9.99 7.02
C ILE A 308 -2.77 11.25 7.09
N GLY A 309 -2.85 12.00 5.98
CA GLY A 309 -3.81 13.05 5.74
C GLY A 309 -3.73 13.53 4.30
N ARG A 310 -4.84 14.06 3.78
CA ARG A 310 -4.95 14.55 2.39
C ARG A 310 -4.54 16.02 2.23
N THR A 311 -4.09 16.68 3.31
CA THR A 311 -3.76 18.10 3.32
C THR A 311 -2.36 18.35 3.86
N PRO A 312 -1.70 19.45 3.45
CA PRO A 312 -0.36 19.83 3.97
C PRO A 312 -0.31 20.12 5.47
N ARG A 313 -1.48 20.22 6.11
CA ARG A 313 -1.64 20.42 7.56
C ARG A 313 -1.35 19.16 8.37
N SER A 314 -1.49 18.00 7.76
CA SER A 314 -1.10 16.73 8.36
C SER A 314 0.39 16.52 8.10
N ASN A 315 1.14 16.12 9.13
CA ASN A 315 2.56 15.83 9.06
C ASN A 315 2.94 14.87 10.21
N PRO A 316 4.17 14.32 10.24
CA PRO A 316 4.58 13.40 11.30
C PRO A 316 4.39 13.98 12.72
N ALA A 317 4.67 15.28 12.93
CA ALA A 317 4.52 15.93 14.22
C ALA A 317 3.07 16.00 14.71
N THR A 318 2.13 16.34 13.83
CA THR A 318 0.71 16.45 14.18
C THR A 318 0.09 15.08 14.33
N TYR A 319 0.44 14.12 13.46
CA TYR A 319 -0.14 12.78 13.47
C TYR A 319 0.25 11.97 14.71
N THR A 320 1.52 12.02 15.11
CA THR A 320 2.02 11.38 16.36
C THR A 320 1.63 12.17 17.62
N GLY A 321 1.12 13.40 17.45
CA GLY A 321 0.83 14.31 18.54
C GLY A 321 2.08 14.86 19.25
N ALA A 322 3.27 14.74 18.66
CA ALA A 322 4.50 15.38 19.17
C ALA A 322 4.40 16.91 19.13
N PHE A 323 3.63 17.46 18.20
CA PHE A 323 3.52 18.91 18.00
C PHE A 323 2.83 19.66 19.15
N GLY A 324 1.97 19.01 19.92
CA GLY A 324 1.35 19.61 21.12
C GLY A 324 2.39 20.04 22.15
N PRO A 325 3.14 19.08 22.73
CA PRO A 325 4.22 19.38 23.67
C PRO A 325 5.28 20.36 23.13
N ILE A 326 5.61 20.29 21.83
CA ILE A 326 6.54 21.25 21.20
C ILE A 326 5.99 22.67 21.27
N ARG A 327 4.71 22.90 20.93
CA ARG A 327 4.10 24.24 21.02
C ARG A 327 4.02 24.76 22.45
N GLU A 328 3.78 23.87 23.42
CA GLU A 328 3.81 24.23 24.84
C GLU A 328 5.20 24.70 25.29
N LEU A 329 6.25 24.03 24.81
CA LEU A 329 7.63 24.41 25.07
C LEU A 329 7.94 25.83 24.54
N PHE A 330 7.56 26.11 23.30
CA PHE A 330 7.74 27.44 22.69
C PHE A 330 6.99 28.54 23.45
N ALA A 331 5.76 28.28 23.89
CA ALA A 331 4.97 29.21 24.70
C ALA A 331 5.57 29.48 26.09
N ARG A 332 6.42 28.58 26.60
CA ARG A 332 7.12 28.75 27.88
C ARG A 332 8.43 29.54 27.78
N THR A 333 8.91 29.86 26.58
CA THR A 333 10.11 30.69 26.39
C THR A 333 9.92 32.10 26.96
N LYS A 334 11.02 32.74 27.37
CA LYS A 334 10.99 34.11 27.93
C LYS A 334 10.37 35.12 26.97
N GLU A 335 10.71 35.01 25.69
CA GLU A 335 10.21 35.89 24.64
C GLU A 335 8.71 35.70 24.38
N ALA A 336 8.25 34.44 24.27
CA ALA A 336 6.83 34.15 24.12
C ALA A 336 6.01 34.67 25.31
N ARG A 337 6.49 34.45 26.54
CA ARG A 337 5.82 34.93 27.75
C ARG A 337 5.72 36.46 27.79
N ARG A 338 6.79 37.18 27.43
CA ARG A 338 6.81 38.64 27.35
C ARG A 338 5.77 39.19 26.35
N ARG A 339 5.61 38.50 25.21
CA ARG A 339 4.66 38.87 24.16
C ARG A 339 3.23 38.32 24.37
N GLY A 340 2.99 37.61 25.47
CA GLY A 340 1.69 36.98 25.75
C GLY A 340 1.33 35.81 24.81
N TYR A 341 2.31 35.22 24.13
CA TYR A 341 2.07 34.14 23.18
C TYR A 341 1.76 32.82 23.88
N LYS A 342 0.60 32.27 23.57
CA LYS A 342 0.12 30.95 24.02
C LYS A 342 0.47 29.86 22.99
N PRO A 343 0.32 28.56 23.32
CA PRO A 343 0.59 27.46 22.38
C PRO A 343 -0.19 27.56 21.05
N GLY A 344 -1.33 28.26 21.04
CA GLY A 344 -2.10 28.55 19.82
C GLY A 344 -1.34 29.39 18.80
N ARG A 345 -0.49 30.34 19.23
CA ARG A 345 0.33 31.18 18.34
C ARG A 345 1.28 30.34 17.48
N PHE A 346 1.82 29.27 18.05
CA PHE A 346 2.74 28.35 17.37
C PHE A 346 2.03 27.26 16.58
N SER A 347 0.70 27.32 16.42
CA SER A 347 -0.06 26.41 15.58
C SER A 347 -0.23 26.99 14.19
N PHE A 348 0.26 26.30 13.15
CA PHE A 348 -0.02 26.69 11.76
C PHE A 348 -1.51 26.50 11.39
N ASN A 349 -2.28 25.75 12.18
CA ASN A 349 -3.72 25.52 11.95
C ASN A 349 -4.63 26.63 12.54
N VAL A 350 -4.09 27.56 13.34
CA VAL A 350 -4.88 28.56 14.06
C VAL A 350 -4.47 29.96 13.62
N ARG A 351 -5.46 30.85 13.44
CA ARG A 351 -5.21 32.26 13.14
C ARG A 351 -4.38 32.92 14.24
N GLY A 352 -3.53 33.86 13.86
CA GLY A 352 -2.72 34.65 14.78
C GLY A 352 -1.23 34.57 14.45
N GLY A 353 -0.62 33.38 14.52
CA GLY A 353 0.82 33.22 14.26
C GLY A 353 1.19 32.62 12.91
N ARG A 354 0.24 31.96 12.25
CA ARG A 354 0.44 31.40 10.91
C ARG A 354 0.58 32.50 9.84
N CYS A 355 1.12 32.13 8.69
CA CYS A 355 1.04 32.97 7.50
C CYS A 355 -0.39 32.98 6.96
N GLU A 356 -1.02 34.15 6.83
CA GLU A 356 -2.40 34.24 6.34
C GLU A 356 -2.52 34.06 4.82
N ALA A 357 -1.45 34.34 4.05
CA ALA A 357 -1.47 34.17 2.59
C ALA A 357 -1.67 32.72 2.15
N CYS A 358 -1.02 31.77 2.83
CA CYS A 358 -1.21 30.33 2.60
C CYS A 358 -2.07 29.67 3.69
N ALA A 359 -2.72 30.45 4.55
CA ALA A 359 -3.47 29.96 5.72
C ALA A 359 -2.72 28.93 6.59
N GLY A 360 -1.38 29.01 6.65
CA GLY A 360 -0.51 28.10 7.39
C GLY A 360 -0.03 26.84 6.65
N ASP A 361 -0.44 26.62 5.40
CA ASP A 361 -0.07 25.40 4.65
C ASP A 361 1.39 25.45 4.18
N GLY A 362 1.94 26.66 3.93
CA GLY A 362 3.30 26.90 3.45
C GLY A 362 3.47 26.71 1.94
N ILE A 363 2.51 26.04 1.32
CA ILE A 363 2.40 25.82 -0.12
C ILE A 363 1.03 26.31 -0.60
N ILE A 364 0.91 26.58 -1.89
CA ILE A 364 -0.31 26.99 -2.58
C ILE A 364 -0.57 25.97 -3.67
N ARG A 365 -1.80 25.43 -3.73
CA ARG A 365 -2.19 24.50 -4.78
C ARG A 365 -2.51 25.27 -6.05
N VAL A 366 -1.87 24.88 -7.15
CA VAL A 366 -2.13 25.40 -8.50
C VAL A 366 -2.91 24.33 -9.26
N GLU A 367 -4.12 24.68 -9.67
CA GLU A 367 -4.97 23.79 -10.44
C GLU A 367 -4.47 23.71 -11.88
N MET A 368 -4.30 22.49 -12.38
CA MET A 368 -3.82 22.22 -13.73
C MET A 368 -4.90 21.48 -14.51
N HIS A 369 -5.19 21.91 -15.75
CA HIS A 369 -6.34 21.38 -16.49
C HIS A 369 -6.15 19.94 -17.00
N PHE A 370 -4.93 19.55 -17.34
CA PHE A 370 -4.61 18.24 -17.95
C PHE A 370 -3.51 17.46 -17.21
N LEU A 371 -2.79 18.14 -16.33
CA LEU A 371 -1.76 17.56 -15.48
C LEU A 371 -2.30 17.46 -14.06
N PRO A 372 -1.75 16.58 -13.21
CA PRO A 372 -2.06 16.61 -11.78
C PRO A 372 -1.81 18.00 -11.18
N ASP A 373 -2.66 18.40 -10.24
CA ASP A 373 -2.47 19.63 -9.45
C ASP A 373 -1.04 19.70 -8.90
N ASP A 374 -0.43 20.88 -8.99
CA ASP A 374 0.91 21.13 -8.46
C ASP A 374 0.86 21.99 -7.20
N TYR A 375 1.88 21.88 -6.36
CA TYR A 375 2.02 22.64 -5.12
C TYR A 375 3.24 23.55 -5.19
N VAL A 376 3.00 24.85 -5.27
CA VAL A 376 4.07 25.85 -5.28
C VAL A 376 4.34 26.37 -3.87
N THR A 377 5.59 26.70 -3.58
CA THR A 377 5.95 27.30 -2.28
C THR A 377 5.31 28.68 -2.13
N CYS A 378 4.71 28.97 -0.97
CA CYS A 378 4.09 30.26 -0.72
C CYS A 378 5.12 31.39 -0.79
N ASP A 379 4.85 32.42 -1.60
CA ASP A 379 5.77 33.53 -1.79
C ASP A 379 5.96 34.44 -0.57
N VAL A 380 4.96 34.52 0.31
CA VAL A 380 4.98 35.41 1.46
C VAL A 380 5.81 34.84 2.61
N CYS A 381 5.58 33.58 2.97
CA CYS A 381 6.34 32.93 4.06
C CYS A 381 7.52 32.09 3.58
N LYS A 382 7.69 31.93 2.27
CA LYS A 382 8.73 31.07 1.66
C LYS A 382 8.74 29.66 2.26
N GLY A 383 7.56 29.06 2.40
CA GLY A 383 7.38 27.72 2.96
C GLY A 383 7.38 27.63 4.49
N ARG A 384 7.68 28.73 5.21
CA ARG A 384 7.86 28.70 6.67
C ARG A 384 6.57 28.56 7.48
N ARG A 385 5.39 28.66 6.85
CA ARG A 385 4.03 28.51 7.47
C ARG A 385 3.64 29.56 8.52
N TYR A 386 4.55 30.41 8.98
CA TYR A 386 4.33 31.40 10.03
C TYR A 386 4.62 32.82 9.56
N ASN A 387 4.04 33.80 10.26
CA ASN A 387 4.42 35.21 10.11
C ASN A 387 5.77 35.51 10.80
N ARG A 388 6.36 36.65 10.44
CA ARG A 388 7.69 37.05 10.89
C ARG A 388 7.77 37.15 12.42
N GLU A 389 6.76 37.72 13.06
CA GLU A 389 6.73 37.98 14.51
C GLU A 389 6.71 36.67 15.32
N THR A 390 6.10 35.61 14.78
CA THR A 390 6.08 34.29 15.43
C THR A 390 7.44 33.60 15.32
N LEU A 391 8.16 33.81 14.21
CA LEU A 391 9.47 33.21 13.96
C LEU A 391 10.61 33.88 14.74
N GLU A 392 10.37 35.04 15.36
CA GLU A 392 11.35 35.68 16.24
C GLU A 392 11.55 34.87 17.53
N VAL A 393 10.52 34.17 18.00
CA VAL A 393 10.62 33.33 19.20
C VAL A 393 11.45 32.09 18.93
N LYS A 394 12.54 31.96 19.69
CA LYS A 394 13.47 30.83 19.59
C LYS A 394 13.49 29.97 20.85
N TYR A 395 13.59 28.65 20.65
CA TYR A 395 13.95 27.68 21.67
C TYR A 395 15.30 27.08 21.31
N ARG A 396 16.29 27.11 22.23
CA ARG A 396 17.68 26.67 21.98
C ARG A 396 18.26 27.21 20.66
N GLY A 397 18.01 28.49 20.36
CA GLY A 397 18.50 29.16 19.15
C GLY A 397 17.72 28.88 17.86
N ARG A 398 16.71 28.00 17.88
CA ARG A 398 15.90 27.63 16.72
C ARG A 398 14.46 28.12 16.84
N ASN A 399 13.89 28.65 15.75
CA ASN A 399 12.46 29.00 15.71
C ASN A 399 11.58 27.77 15.39
N ILE A 400 10.25 27.93 15.48
CA ILE A 400 9.31 26.81 15.30
C ILE A 400 9.35 26.20 13.89
N SER A 401 9.60 27.02 12.85
CA SER A 401 9.71 26.54 11.47
C SER A 401 10.99 25.73 11.27
N GLU A 402 12.10 26.17 11.87
CA GLU A 402 13.38 25.44 11.81
C GLU A 402 13.28 24.10 12.55
N VAL A 403 12.58 24.05 13.68
CA VAL A 403 12.30 22.79 14.39
C VAL A 403 11.45 21.84 13.54
N LEU A 404 10.45 22.35 12.82
CA LEU A 404 9.64 21.53 11.91
C LEU A 404 10.41 21.07 10.67
N ALA A 405 11.48 21.77 10.28
CA ALA A 405 12.33 21.39 9.15
C ALA A 405 13.42 20.37 9.53
N MET A 406 13.64 20.09 10.82
CA MET A 406 14.56 19.05 11.27
C MET A 406 14.08 17.67 10.83
N SER A 407 15.02 16.82 10.45
CA SER A 407 14.80 15.38 10.38
C SER A 407 14.40 14.83 11.76
N ILE A 408 13.72 13.69 11.80
CA ILE A 408 13.34 13.05 13.05
C ILE A 408 14.56 12.70 13.92
N ASP A 409 15.69 12.33 13.31
CA ASP A 409 16.95 12.10 14.03
C ASP A 409 17.47 13.38 14.71
N GLU A 410 17.56 14.47 13.96
CA GLU A 410 17.99 15.76 14.52
C GLU A 410 17.03 16.25 15.61
N ALA A 411 15.71 16.09 15.39
CA ALA A 411 14.69 16.47 16.35
C ALA A 411 14.76 15.60 17.61
N TYR A 412 15.02 14.30 17.48
CA TYR A 412 15.21 13.39 18.61
C TYR A 412 16.35 13.86 19.50
N ASP A 413 17.51 14.12 18.92
CA ASP A 413 18.70 14.62 19.64
C ASP A 413 18.44 16.00 20.26
N PHE A 414 17.75 16.88 19.53
CA PHE A 414 17.39 18.22 20.02
C PHE A 414 16.44 18.19 21.22
N PHE A 415 15.58 17.16 21.33
CA PHE A 415 14.57 17.01 22.38
C PHE A 415 14.87 15.92 23.41
N LEU A 416 16.09 15.37 23.49
CA LEU A 416 16.49 14.31 24.43
C LEU A 416 16.02 14.54 25.88
N ASN A 417 16.06 15.78 26.36
CA ASN A 417 15.70 16.12 27.74
C ASN A 417 14.22 16.48 27.93
N ILE A 418 13.36 16.21 26.94
CA ILE A 418 11.92 16.49 26.97
C ILE A 418 11.16 15.17 26.77
N PRO A 419 10.90 14.39 27.84
CA PRO A 419 10.39 13.02 27.73
C PRO A 419 9.09 12.87 26.92
N ALA A 420 8.20 13.88 26.98
CA ALA A 420 6.93 13.87 26.26
C ALA A 420 7.09 13.94 24.72
N VAL A 421 8.19 14.51 24.24
CA VAL A 421 8.53 14.61 22.80
C VAL A 421 9.48 13.48 22.42
N GLU A 422 10.53 13.28 23.21
CA GLU A 422 11.57 12.26 23.02
C GLU A 422 10.97 10.88 22.76
N ARG A 423 10.04 10.40 23.60
CA ARG A 423 9.43 9.07 23.45
C ARG A 423 8.71 8.90 22.11
N LYS A 424 8.09 9.95 21.59
CA LYS A 424 7.35 9.91 20.32
C LYS A 424 8.29 9.91 19.12
N LEU A 425 9.35 10.72 19.19
CA LEU A 425 10.38 10.77 18.15
C LEU A 425 11.21 9.48 18.10
N LYS A 426 11.50 8.88 19.27
CA LYS A 426 12.16 7.58 19.36
C LYS A 426 11.42 6.52 18.57
N LEU A 427 10.09 6.45 18.71
CA LEU A 427 9.29 5.47 17.98
C LEU A 427 9.34 5.67 16.46
N LEU A 428 9.34 6.92 15.99
CA LEU A 428 9.51 7.22 14.56
C LEU A 428 10.90 6.81 14.07
N LYS A 429 11.94 7.02 14.87
CA LYS A 429 13.30 6.55 14.59
C LYS A 429 13.39 5.03 14.56
N ASP A 430 12.78 4.35 15.55
CA ASP A 430 12.78 2.90 15.68
C ASP A 430 12.02 2.16 14.55
N VAL A 431 11.17 2.87 13.79
CA VAL A 431 10.51 2.36 12.58
C VAL A 431 11.26 2.74 11.28
N GLY A 432 12.44 3.36 11.38
CA GLY A 432 13.28 3.72 10.23
C GLY A 432 12.99 5.08 9.59
N LEU A 433 12.18 5.94 10.21
CA LEU A 433 11.82 7.26 9.64
C LEU A 433 12.72 8.39 10.12
N GLY A 434 13.93 8.10 10.59
CA GLY A 434 14.87 9.11 11.12
C GLY A 434 15.15 10.25 10.15
N TYR A 435 15.13 9.96 8.85
CA TYR A 435 15.40 10.92 7.76
C TYR A 435 14.23 11.86 7.42
N VAL A 436 13.00 11.49 7.77
CA VAL A 436 11.80 12.26 7.42
C VAL A 436 11.75 13.55 8.23
N GLN A 437 11.37 14.67 7.60
CA GLN A 437 11.26 15.94 8.31
C GLN A 437 10.00 15.96 9.19
N LEU A 438 10.14 16.51 10.40
CA LEU A 438 9.07 16.53 11.40
C LEU A 438 7.78 17.20 10.88
N GLY A 439 7.93 18.26 10.08
CA GLY A 439 6.87 19.04 9.46
C GLY A 439 6.55 18.69 8.00
N GLN A 440 7.13 17.61 7.45
CA GLN A 440 6.93 17.19 6.06
C GLN A 440 5.43 17.04 5.75
N PRO A 441 4.91 17.71 4.70
CA PRO A 441 3.49 17.60 4.34
C PRO A 441 3.09 16.14 4.09
N ALA A 442 1.96 15.72 4.65
CA ALA A 442 1.43 14.36 4.45
C ALA A 442 1.26 13.93 2.99
N PRO A 443 0.83 14.79 2.05
CA PRO A 443 0.73 14.41 0.63
C PRO A 443 2.07 14.11 -0.03
N THR A 444 3.20 14.52 0.57
CA THR A 444 4.54 14.28 0.04
C THR A 444 5.21 13.04 0.65
N LEU A 445 4.50 12.32 1.53
CA LEU A 445 4.98 11.06 2.08
C LEU A 445 4.56 9.91 1.17
N SER A 446 5.47 8.96 0.97
CA SER A 446 5.18 7.67 0.36
C SER A 446 4.16 6.87 1.19
N GLY A 447 3.52 5.88 0.56
CA GLY A 447 2.61 4.95 1.24
C GLY A 447 3.30 4.22 2.40
N GLY A 448 4.53 3.73 2.19
CA GLY A 448 5.34 3.06 3.20
C GLY A 448 5.76 3.98 4.36
N GLU A 449 6.07 5.26 4.11
CA GLU A 449 6.31 6.24 5.19
C GLU A 449 5.04 6.51 6.00
N ALA A 450 3.91 6.74 5.32
CA ALA A 450 2.62 6.98 5.95
C ALA A 450 2.23 5.81 6.87
N GLN A 451 2.40 4.57 6.39
CA GLN A 451 2.11 3.36 7.15
C GLN A 451 3.03 3.21 8.38
N ARG A 452 4.34 3.45 8.23
CA ARG A 452 5.29 3.41 9.36
C ARG A 452 4.99 4.47 10.42
N ILE A 453 4.50 5.66 10.03
CA ILE A 453 4.01 6.68 10.97
C ILE A 453 2.78 6.19 11.75
N LYS A 454 1.83 5.52 11.07
CA LYS A 454 0.66 4.91 11.72
C LYS A 454 1.09 3.85 12.73
N LEU A 455 2.03 2.97 12.36
CA LEU A 455 2.61 1.96 13.25
C LEU A 455 3.29 2.57 14.48
N ALA A 456 4.13 3.59 14.28
CA ALA A 456 4.79 4.30 15.38
C ALA A 456 3.78 4.89 16.37
N ARG A 457 2.67 5.45 15.86
CA ARG A 457 1.57 5.95 16.71
C ARG A 457 0.93 4.85 17.52
N GLU A 458 0.68 3.67 16.96
CA GLU A 458 0.09 2.56 17.71
C GLU A 458 1.04 1.99 18.77
N LEU A 459 2.34 1.90 18.47
CA LEU A 459 3.34 1.51 19.46
C LEU A 459 3.43 2.46 20.66
N SER A 460 3.06 3.74 20.47
CA SER A 460 3.06 4.74 21.54
C SER A 460 1.92 4.57 22.55
N LYS A 461 0.89 3.80 22.20
CA LYS A 461 -0.25 3.55 23.08
C LYS A 461 0.04 2.42 24.05
N ILE A 462 -0.62 2.46 25.20
CA ILE A 462 -0.59 1.36 26.16
C ILE A 462 -1.39 0.21 25.55
N GLY A 463 -0.71 -0.89 25.25
CA GLY A 463 -1.34 -2.09 24.70
C GLY A 463 -2.06 -2.88 25.77
N THR A 464 -3.21 -3.46 25.41
CA THR A 464 -3.95 -4.41 26.25
C THR A 464 -3.45 -5.85 26.10
N GLY A 465 -2.61 -6.08 25.09
CA GLY A 465 -2.21 -7.41 24.64
C GLY A 465 -3.34 -8.19 23.98
N ARG A 466 -4.48 -7.56 23.66
CA ARG A 466 -5.63 -8.21 23.00
C ARG A 466 -6.08 -7.49 21.73
N THR A 467 -5.22 -6.65 21.17
CA THR A 467 -5.50 -5.95 19.92
C THR A 467 -5.13 -6.83 18.71
N LEU A 468 -5.97 -6.79 17.67
CA LEU A 468 -5.70 -7.36 16.35
C LEU A 468 -5.25 -6.25 15.39
N TYR A 469 -4.03 -6.34 14.89
CA TYR A 469 -3.50 -5.45 13.86
C TYR A 469 -3.64 -6.11 12.50
N LEU A 470 -4.19 -5.39 11.54
CA LEU A 470 -4.32 -5.81 10.14
C LEU A 470 -3.46 -4.88 9.29
N LEU A 471 -2.58 -5.44 8.47
CA LEU A 471 -1.71 -4.71 7.57
C LEU A 471 -1.87 -5.26 6.16
N ASP A 472 -2.06 -4.37 5.20
CA ASP A 472 -2.12 -4.72 3.78
C ASP A 472 -0.80 -4.34 3.10
N GLU A 473 -0.07 -5.34 2.62
CA GLU A 473 1.23 -5.25 1.93
C GLU A 473 2.18 -4.21 2.55
N PRO A 474 2.56 -4.34 3.83
CA PRO A 474 3.35 -3.32 4.49
C PRO A 474 4.79 -3.18 3.99
N THR A 475 5.24 -4.08 3.10
CA THR A 475 6.57 -4.01 2.47
C THR A 475 6.58 -3.36 1.09
N THR A 476 5.44 -2.96 0.53
CA THR A 476 5.41 -2.14 -0.68
C THR A 476 6.26 -0.90 -0.49
N GLY A 477 7.14 -0.55 -1.43
CA GLY A 477 7.98 0.62 -1.30
C GLY A 477 9.20 0.47 -0.40
N LEU A 478 9.47 -0.71 0.15
CA LEU A 478 10.50 -0.88 1.18
C LEU A 478 11.71 -1.68 0.68
N HIS A 479 12.88 -1.08 0.86
CA HIS A 479 14.16 -1.75 0.72
C HIS A 479 14.34 -2.87 1.78
N PHE A 480 15.19 -3.87 1.51
CA PHE A 480 15.43 -5.02 2.41
C PHE A 480 15.74 -4.64 3.87
N GLU A 481 16.52 -3.57 4.07
CA GLU A 481 16.84 -3.07 5.42
C GLU A 481 15.60 -2.49 6.12
N ASP A 482 14.73 -1.80 5.39
CA ASP A 482 13.48 -1.27 5.94
C ASP A 482 12.50 -2.41 6.28
N VAL A 483 12.46 -3.47 5.46
CA VAL A 483 11.68 -4.69 5.76
C VAL A 483 12.17 -5.33 7.06
N ARG A 484 13.50 -5.39 7.27
CA ARG A 484 14.09 -5.89 8.53
C ARG A 484 13.66 -5.06 9.74
N LEU A 485 13.68 -3.72 9.61
CA LEU A 485 13.24 -2.81 10.67
C LEU A 485 11.74 -2.96 10.96
N LEU A 486 10.91 -3.04 9.92
CA LEU A 486 9.48 -3.28 10.01
C LEU A 486 9.19 -4.61 10.73
N LEU A 487 9.86 -5.71 10.36
CA LEU A 487 9.70 -6.98 11.06
C LEU A 487 10.04 -6.86 12.55
N GLY A 488 11.06 -6.08 12.92
CA GLY A 488 11.34 -5.77 14.31
C GLY A 488 10.19 -5.06 15.02
N VAL A 489 9.51 -4.13 14.35
CA VAL A 489 8.33 -3.42 14.85
C VAL A 489 7.14 -4.37 15.04
N LEU A 490 6.85 -5.21 14.05
CA LEU A 490 5.74 -6.16 14.10
C LEU A 490 5.95 -7.20 15.21
N ASN A 491 7.16 -7.73 15.35
CA ASN A 491 7.50 -8.65 16.43
C ASN A 491 7.29 -8.02 17.82
N ARG A 492 7.66 -6.75 18.01
CA ARG A 492 7.38 -6.04 19.28
C ARG A 492 5.88 -5.91 19.58
N LEU A 493 5.02 -5.81 18.57
CA LEU A 493 3.57 -5.82 18.78
C LEU A 493 3.09 -7.18 19.26
N VAL A 494 3.59 -8.26 18.66
CA VAL A 494 3.29 -9.65 19.01
C VAL A 494 3.80 -9.99 20.42
N GLU A 495 5.02 -9.56 20.77
CA GLU A 495 5.61 -9.74 22.11
C GLU A 495 4.82 -9.06 23.23
N ARG A 496 4.09 -7.97 22.92
CA ARG A 496 3.14 -7.35 23.85
C ARG A 496 1.83 -8.14 23.98
N GLY A 497 1.74 -9.33 23.38
CA GLY A 497 0.60 -10.22 23.39
C GLY A 497 -0.39 -10.02 22.24
N ASN A 498 -0.21 -8.99 21.39
CA ASN A 498 -1.16 -8.69 20.32
C ASN A 498 -1.08 -9.70 19.16
N THR A 499 -2.09 -9.69 18.30
CA THR A 499 -2.07 -10.48 17.06
C THR A 499 -1.82 -9.54 15.89
N VAL A 500 -0.93 -9.93 14.98
CA VAL A 500 -0.62 -9.15 13.77
C VAL A 500 -0.93 -10.03 12.57
N VAL A 501 -1.90 -9.62 11.75
CA VAL A 501 -2.24 -10.28 10.48
C VAL A 501 -1.78 -9.39 9.35
N VAL A 502 -1.00 -9.95 8.44
CA VAL A 502 -0.41 -9.22 7.33
C VAL A 502 -0.81 -9.90 6.02
N ILE A 503 -1.30 -9.14 5.05
CA ILE A 503 -1.35 -9.59 3.66
C ILE A 503 0.03 -9.33 3.07
N GLU A 504 0.71 -10.37 2.58
CA GLU A 504 2.04 -10.20 2.01
C GLU A 504 2.31 -11.13 0.83
N HIS A 505 3.18 -10.61 -0.03
CA HIS A 505 3.84 -11.35 -1.09
C HIS A 505 5.34 -11.47 -0.80
N ASN A 506 5.94 -10.57 -0.01
CA ASN A 506 7.38 -10.56 0.23
C ASN A 506 7.82 -11.79 1.05
N LEU A 507 8.67 -12.62 0.44
CA LEU A 507 9.16 -13.86 1.04
C LEU A 507 9.97 -13.62 2.33
N GLU A 508 10.61 -12.45 2.48
CA GLU A 508 11.34 -12.10 3.70
C GLU A 508 10.42 -11.93 4.91
N VAL A 509 9.18 -11.45 4.70
CA VAL A 509 8.17 -11.37 5.76
C VAL A 509 7.52 -12.73 5.98
N ILE A 510 7.15 -13.42 4.89
CA ILE A 510 6.46 -14.72 4.94
C ILE A 510 7.31 -15.75 5.69
N LYS A 511 8.62 -15.83 5.43
CA LYS A 511 9.51 -16.77 6.14
C LYS A 511 9.64 -16.46 7.64
N CYS A 512 9.42 -15.21 8.03
CA CYS A 512 9.48 -14.75 9.42
C CYS A 512 8.15 -14.88 10.18
N ALA A 513 7.05 -15.20 9.50
CA ALA A 513 5.73 -15.35 10.13
C ALA A 513 5.65 -16.60 11.02
N ASP A 514 4.86 -16.56 12.08
CA ASP A 514 4.61 -17.73 12.93
C ASP A 514 3.60 -18.68 12.27
N TRP A 515 2.67 -18.13 11.48
CA TRP A 515 1.59 -18.89 10.83
C TRP A 515 1.25 -18.29 9.46
N LEU A 516 0.96 -19.15 8.49
CA LEU A 516 0.54 -18.80 7.14
C LEU A 516 -0.88 -19.29 6.86
N ILE A 517 -1.61 -18.49 6.09
CA ILE A 517 -2.90 -18.84 5.49
C ILE A 517 -2.77 -18.59 3.99
N ASP A 518 -2.57 -19.65 3.21
CA ASP A 518 -2.34 -19.55 1.77
C ASP A 518 -3.65 -19.70 0.99
N LEU A 519 -4.01 -18.67 0.22
CA LEU A 519 -5.22 -18.63 -0.61
C LEU A 519 -4.90 -18.87 -2.08
N GLY A 520 -5.78 -19.61 -2.76
CA GLY A 520 -5.60 -19.97 -4.16
C GLY A 520 -6.60 -21.03 -4.62
N PRO A 521 -6.18 -22.01 -5.44
CA PRO A 521 -4.83 -22.20 -5.99
C PRO A 521 -4.45 -21.15 -7.05
N GLU A 522 -5.43 -20.52 -7.69
CA GLU A 522 -5.23 -19.48 -8.70
C GLU A 522 -5.93 -18.16 -8.31
N GLY A 523 -5.90 -17.16 -9.20
CA GLY A 523 -6.64 -15.91 -9.06
C GLY A 523 -8.04 -15.98 -9.69
N GLY A 524 -8.93 -15.05 -9.31
CA GLY A 524 -10.26 -14.95 -9.90
C GLY A 524 -11.14 -16.14 -9.55
N ASP A 525 -11.91 -16.65 -10.52
CA ASP A 525 -12.88 -17.71 -10.29
C ASP A 525 -12.27 -19.07 -9.93
N GLU A 526 -11.01 -19.31 -10.32
CA GLU A 526 -10.22 -20.49 -9.98
C GLU A 526 -9.54 -20.37 -8.60
N GLY A 527 -9.74 -19.24 -7.91
CA GLY A 527 -9.24 -18.96 -6.56
C GLY A 527 -10.29 -19.06 -5.47
N GLY A 528 -10.02 -18.35 -4.36
CA GLY A 528 -10.96 -18.19 -3.26
C GLY A 528 -11.09 -19.40 -2.33
N GLN A 529 -10.14 -20.33 -2.39
CA GLN A 529 -10.04 -21.48 -1.49
C GLN A 529 -8.80 -21.37 -0.60
N ILE A 530 -8.81 -22.09 0.52
CA ILE A 530 -7.63 -22.28 1.36
C ILE A 530 -6.83 -23.43 0.77
N VAL A 531 -5.60 -23.16 0.33
CA VAL A 531 -4.70 -24.18 -0.22
C VAL A 531 -3.96 -24.89 0.90
N CYS A 532 -3.37 -24.12 1.81
CA CYS A 532 -2.64 -24.65 2.95
C CYS A 532 -2.66 -23.65 4.11
N THR A 533 -2.60 -24.18 5.35
CA THR A 533 -2.42 -23.36 6.56
C THR A 533 -1.44 -24.06 7.48
N GLY A 534 -0.70 -23.28 8.26
CA GLY A 534 0.28 -23.81 9.19
C GLY A 534 1.52 -22.92 9.29
N PRO A 535 2.54 -23.36 10.03
CA PRO A 535 3.85 -22.71 10.01
C PRO A 535 4.44 -22.69 8.57
N PRO A 536 5.30 -21.70 8.25
CA PRO A 536 6.01 -21.62 6.97
C PRO A 536 6.59 -22.94 6.45
N GLU A 537 7.18 -23.78 7.30
CA GLU A 537 7.76 -25.07 6.91
C GLU A 537 6.69 -26.05 6.40
N GLN A 538 5.49 -26.04 6.99
CA GLN A 538 4.38 -26.89 6.57
C GLN A 538 3.82 -26.43 5.23
N VAL A 539 3.72 -25.12 5.00
CA VAL A 539 3.29 -24.58 3.70
C VAL A 539 4.34 -24.83 2.62
N ALA A 540 5.63 -24.76 2.96
CA ALA A 540 6.74 -25.03 2.03
C ALA A 540 6.73 -26.45 1.45
N VAL A 541 6.25 -27.44 2.20
CA VAL A 541 6.12 -28.83 1.73
C VAL A 541 4.79 -29.13 1.03
N CYS A 542 3.85 -28.17 0.98
CA CYS A 542 2.58 -28.34 0.28
C CYS A 542 2.77 -28.20 -1.24
N PRO A 543 2.54 -29.26 -2.04
CA PRO A 543 2.80 -29.24 -3.48
C PRO A 543 1.83 -28.33 -4.26
N GLU A 544 0.63 -28.11 -3.73
CA GLU A 544 -0.43 -27.28 -4.32
C GLU A 544 -0.22 -25.79 -4.05
N SER A 545 0.56 -25.43 -3.03
CA SER A 545 0.85 -24.04 -2.67
C SER A 545 1.91 -23.44 -3.57
N TRP A 546 1.53 -22.40 -4.34
CA TRP A 546 2.51 -21.59 -5.06
C TRP A 546 3.49 -20.92 -4.10
N THR A 547 2.98 -20.34 -3.00
CA THR A 547 3.81 -19.74 -1.94
C THR A 547 4.82 -20.75 -1.41
N GLY A 548 4.39 -21.97 -1.12
CA GLY A 548 5.23 -23.06 -0.64
C GLY A 548 6.39 -23.39 -1.57
N ARG A 549 6.15 -23.42 -2.89
CA ARG A 549 7.19 -23.69 -3.90
C ARG A 549 8.33 -22.67 -3.88
N PHE A 550 8.03 -21.40 -3.64
CA PHE A 550 9.05 -20.33 -3.54
C PHE A 550 9.68 -20.26 -2.14
N LEU A 551 8.94 -20.66 -1.11
CA LEU A 551 9.40 -20.65 0.27
C LEU A 551 10.35 -21.81 0.59
N LYS A 552 10.14 -22.96 -0.04
CA LYS A 552 10.95 -24.18 0.11
C LYS A 552 12.46 -23.97 -0.06
N PRO A 553 12.97 -23.37 -1.15
CA PRO A 553 14.41 -23.14 -1.31
C PRO A 553 14.98 -22.16 -0.27
N ILE A 554 14.17 -21.25 0.27
CA ILE A 554 14.60 -20.26 1.27
C ILE A 554 14.71 -20.90 2.66
N LEU A 555 13.76 -21.77 3.02
CA LEU A 555 13.74 -22.48 4.30
C LEU A 555 14.62 -23.74 4.32
N GLN A 556 15.06 -24.23 3.15
CA GLN A 556 15.85 -25.45 3.00
C GLN A 556 15.17 -26.72 3.55
N VAL A 557 13.85 -26.83 3.35
CA VAL A 557 13.00 -27.96 3.78
C VAL A 557 12.47 -28.81 2.63
#